data_AF-A0A0A1WGE7-F1
#
_entry.id   AF-A0A0A1WGE7-F1
#
_cell.length_a   1.000
_cell.length_b   1.000
_cell.length_c   1.000
_cell.angle_alpha   90.00
_cell.angle_beta   90.00
_cell.angle_gamma   90.00
#
_symmetry.space_group_name_H-M   'P 1'
#
loop_
_entity.id
_entity.type
_entity.pdbx_description
1 polymer ?
#
loop_
_entity_poly.entity_id
_entity_poly.type
_entity_poly.pdbx_seq_one_letter_code
_entity_poly.pdbx_strand_id
1 'polypeptide(L)'
;MQYTNTAKHSPVIRKMAIKKVFANLQRTLSLLQRVLAWNEHRASKVKTPHNIFSWSKEDLEARLKLENMAWLDLFIIDLPESYMAMRKLQVDIEELMEFTKLLYEKFHSYDTKIAKKLHSALKLLDFPEFMQTQLNWNANKEEELYKRLQTKDYRSKLLLQTSRKLNILERILSQNNVFDPIQTRYQIRYNESLVDQYEDSLSVEQNKTKKEIDRYNELMRIEKYCSECTVNALYAETNKYKTRIDHLGAQYEKEYEAVNNQLAFKRANFERMRVQRSFLEEEIVRFREEIVRFREENDKVPRVYPKEIKPKKAKKQQKNTESPFPSGKTKKK
;
A
#
# COMPACT_ATOMS: atom_id res chain seq x y z
N MET A 1 -22.66 -52.58 -20.58
CA MET A 1 -21.31 -52.75 -19.99
C MET A 1 -21.31 -52.14 -18.61
N GLN A 2 -21.47 -53.01 -17.60
CA GLN A 2 -21.38 -52.63 -16.20
C GLN A 2 -19.89 -52.48 -15.86
N TYR A 3 -19.47 -51.29 -15.42
CA TYR A 3 -18.15 -51.11 -14.85
C TYR A 3 -18.11 -51.90 -13.54
N THR A 4 -17.55 -53.10 -13.60
CA THR A 4 -17.23 -53.91 -12.43
C THR A 4 -16.24 -53.11 -11.58
N ASN A 5 -16.68 -52.72 -10.40
CA ASN A 5 -15.92 -51.99 -9.40
C ASN A 5 -14.86 -52.93 -8.77
N THR A 6 -13.85 -53.29 -9.55
CA THR A 6 -12.70 -54.09 -9.13
C THR A 6 -11.52 -53.17 -8.88
N ALA A 7 -11.52 -52.52 -7.71
CA ALA A 7 -10.29 -52.08 -7.11
C ALA A 7 -10.43 -52.09 -5.59
N LYS A 8 -10.27 -53.29 -4.99
CA LYS A 8 -9.70 -53.38 -3.64
C LYS A 8 -8.27 -52.85 -3.72
N HIS A 9 -8.12 -51.52 -3.83
CA HIS A 9 -6.81 -50.89 -3.69
C HIS A 9 -6.27 -51.31 -2.34
N SER A 10 -5.08 -51.92 -2.35
CA SER A 10 -4.43 -52.36 -1.12
C SER A 10 -4.40 -51.17 -0.14
N PRO A 11 -4.64 -51.38 1.16
CA PRO A 11 -4.62 -50.30 2.17
C PRO A 11 -3.31 -49.52 2.15
N VAL A 12 -2.24 -50.10 1.62
CA VAL A 12 -0.94 -49.47 1.38
C VAL A 12 -1.01 -48.43 0.26
N ILE A 13 -1.66 -48.73 -0.87
CA ILE A 13 -1.84 -47.78 -2.00
C ILE A 13 -2.63 -46.56 -1.54
N ARG A 14 -3.70 -46.77 -0.77
CA ARG A 14 -4.51 -45.68 -0.20
C ARG A 14 -3.68 -44.80 0.74
N LYS A 15 -2.87 -45.40 1.64
CA LYS A 15 -1.96 -44.66 2.53
C LYS A 15 -0.90 -43.87 1.76
N MET A 16 -0.30 -44.46 0.72
CA MET A 16 0.68 -43.77 -0.14
C MET A 16 0.05 -42.61 -0.91
N ALA A 17 -1.17 -42.77 -1.44
CA ALA A 17 -1.91 -41.71 -2.11
C ALA A 17 -2.21 -40.54 -1.16
N ILE A 18 -2.71 -40.83 0.06
CA ILE A 18 -2.97 -39.80 1.08
C ILE A 18 -1.69 -39.06 1.46
N LYS A 19 -0.57 -39.78 1.69
CA LYS A 19 0.73 -39.18 2.00
C LYS A 19 1.24 -38.30 0.86
N LYS A 20 1.08 -38.72 -0.39
CA LYS A 20 1.46 -37.94 -1.58
C LYS A 20 0.60 -36.67 -1.73
N VAL A 21 -0.71 -36.80 -1.55
CA VAL A 21 -1.65 -35.66 -1.58
C VAL A 21 -1.31 -34.66 -0.48
N PHE A 22 -1.10 -35.11 0.75
CA PHE A 22 -0.69 -34.27 1.87
C PHE A 22 0.63 -33.54 1.59
N ALA A 23 1.65 -34.25 1.12
CA ALA A 23 2.95 -33.67 0.78
C ALA A 23 2.83 -32.61 -0.34
N ASN A 24 1.99 -32.86 -1.35
CA ASN A 24 1.73 -31.90 -2.42
C ASN A 24 0.97 -30.67 -1.92
N LEU A 25 -0.03 -30.84 -1.05
CA LEU A 25 -0.78 -29.74 -0.45
C LEU A 25 0.13 -28.88 0.44
N GLN A 26 0.97 -29.47 1.29
CA GLN A 26 1.93 -28.70 2.08
C GLN A 26 2.96 -27.95 1.21
N ARG A 27 3.46 -28.59 0.14
CA ARG A 27 4.40 -27.95 -0.78
C ARG A 27 3.76 -26.77 -1.51
N THR A 28 2.54 -26.93 -2.02
CA THR A 28 1.84 -25.84 -2.72
C THR A 28 1.52 -24.69 -1.77
N LEU A 29 1.01 -24.95 -0.57
CA LEU A 29 0.72 -23.91 0.43
C LEU A 29 2.00 -23.19 0.89
N SER A 30 3.10 -23.91 1.14
CA SER A 30 4.37 -23.30 1.52
C SER A 30 5.00 -22.47 0.40
N LEU A 31 4.80 -22.84 -0.87
CA LEU A 31 5.21 -22.02 -2.02
C LEU A 31 4.37 -20.74 -2.10
N LEU A 32 3.05 -20.83 -1.93
CA LEU A 32 2.17 -19.66 -1.90
C LEU A 32 2.55 -18.69 -0.77
N GLN A 33 2.80 -19.22 0.43
CA GLN A 33 3.26 -18.43 1.57
C GLN A 33 4.56 -17.67 1.27
N ARG A 34 5.53 -18.33 0.61
CA ARG A 34 6.82 -17.72 0.24
C ARG A 34 6.68 -16.65 -0.85
N VAL A 35 5.81 -16.87 -1.83
CA VAL A 35 5.54 -15.87 -2.89
C VAL A 35 4.91 -14.61 -2.30
N LEU A 36 3.98 -14.77 -1.35
CA LEU A 36 3.34 -13.65 -0.67
C LEU A 36 4.28 -12.88 0.27
N ALA A 37 5.37 -13.49 0.72
CA ALA A 37 6.36 -12.85 1.59
C ALA A 37 7.39 -12.01 0.82
N TRP A 38 7.54 -12.21 -0.49
CA TRP A 38 8.65 -11.63 -1.26
C TRP A 38 8.44 -10.15 -1.61
N ASN A 39 7.20 -9.64 -1.63
CA ASN A 39 6.93 -8.34 -2.26
C ASN A 39 7.25 -7.11 -1.42
N GLU A 40 7.47 -7.20 -0.10
CA GLU A 40 7.86 -6.03 0.71
C GLU A 40 8.76 -6.41 1.90
N HIS A 41 10.03 -5.97 1.88
CA HIS A 41 10.99 -6.17 2.97
C HIS A 41 10.59 -5.54 4.32
N ARG A 42 9.49 -4.77 4.36
CA ARG A 42 8.89 -4.22 5.59
C ARG A 42 7.72 -5.06 6.11
N ALA A 43 7.10 -5.89 5.27
CA ALA A 43 5.86 -6.59 5.61
C ALA A 43 6.01 -7.84 6.47
N SER A 44 7.20 -8.43 6.46
CA SER A 44 7.48 -9.69 7.14
C SER A 44 7.87 -9.52 8.62
N LYS A 45 7.90 -8.28 9.16
CA LYS A 45 8.39 -8.02 10.53
C LYS A 45 7.38 -7.43 11.50
N VAL A 46 6.22 -6.94 11.03
CA VAL A 46 5.19 -6.43 11.95
C VAL A 46 4.37 -7.61 12.45
N LYS A 47 4.61 -8.03 13.70
CA LYS A 47 3.72 -8.98 14.38
C LYS A 47 2.34 -8.34 14.45
N THR A 48 1.35 -8.98 13.82
CA THR A 48 -0.05 -8.57 13.96
C THR A 48 -0.43 -8.63 15.44
N PRO A 49 -0.94 -7.54 16.03
CA PRO A 49 -1.33 -7.53 17.42
C PRO A 49 -2.43 -8.57 17.66
N HIS A 50 -2.30 -9.32 18.76
CA HIS A 50 -3.33 -10.23 19.27
C HIS A 50 -3.92 -11.22 18.24
N ASN A 51 -3.09 -11.68 17.28
CA ASN A 51 -3.48 -12.61 16.21
C ASN A 51 -4.75 -12.19 15.47
N ILE A 52 -4.95 -10.91 15.18
CA ILE A 52 -6.22 -10.35 14.68
C ILE A 52 -6.91 -11.14 13.54
N PHE A 53 -6.13 -11.73 12.63
CA PHE A 53 -6.64 -12.47 11.48
C PHE A 53 -6.85 -13.98 11.71
N SER A 54 -6.61 -14.50 12.91
CA SER A 54 -6.73 -15.94 13.17
C SER A 54 -8.17 -16.43 13.21
N TRP A 55 -8.40 -17.66 12.72
CA TRP A 55 -9.69 -18.36 12.76
C TRP A 55 -9.89 -19.17 14.05
N SER A 56 -9.08 -18.94 15.07
CA SER A 56 -9.26 -19.59 16.37
C SER A 56 -10.32 -18.86 17.19
N LYS A 57 -11.31 -19.61 17.70
CA LYS A 57 -12.29 -19.10 18.66
C LYS A 57 -11.62 -18.58 19.94
N GLU A 58 -10.55 -19.23 20.37
CA GLU A 58 -9.81 -18.85 21.58
C GLU A 58 -9.13 -17.50 21.40
N ASP A 59 -8.53 -17.26 20.23
CA ASP A 59 -7.91 -15.98 19.91
C ASP A 59 -8.97 -14.87 19.77
N LEU A 60 -10.13 -15.16 19.19
CA LEU A 60 -11.24 -14.20 19.12
C LEU A 60 -11.71 -13.82 20.52
N GLU A 61 -11.96 -14.79 21.40
CA GLU A 61 -12.37 -14.52 22.78
C GLU A 61 -11.29 -13.77 23.56
N ALA A 62 -10.01 -14.05 23.31
CA ALA A 62 -8.90 -13.31 23.90
C ALA A 62 -8.92 -11.84 23.46
N ARG A 63 -9.23 -11.56 22.18
CA ARG A 63 -9.38 -10.18 21.67
C ARG A 63 -10.55 -9.44 22.31
N LEU A 64 -11.69 -10.11 22.50
CA LEU A 64 -12.88 -9.51 23.11
C LEU A 64 -12.71 -9.18 24.61
N LYS A 65 -11.75 -9.83 25.28
CA LYS A 65 -11.44 -9.59 26.70
C LYS A 65 -10.49 -8.41 26.92
N LEU A 66 -9.91 -7.84 25.87
CA LEU A 66 -9.01 -6.70 26.00
C LEU A 66 -9.81 -5.45 26.34
N GLU A 67 -9.46 -4.79 27.45
CA GLU A 67 -10.03 -3.51 27.82
C GLU A 67 -9.52 -2.42 26.87
N ASN A 68 -10.45 -1.63 26.31
CA ASN A 68 -10.20 -0.57 25.33
C ASN A 68 -9.63 -1.04 23.98
N MET A 69 -10.48 -1.01 22.95
CA MET A 69 -10.12 -1.39 21.56
C MET A 69 -9.29 -0.34 20.82
N ALA A 70 -8.67 0.62 21.52
CA ALA A 70 -7.86 1.69 20.91
C ALA A 70 -6.68 1.15 20.08
N TRP A 71 -6.19 -0.04 20.41
CA TRP A 71 -5.16 -0.74 19.63
C TRP A 71 -5.63 -1.09 18.21
N LEU A 72 -6.93 -1.33 18.02
CA LEU A 72 -7.52 -1.63 16.72
C LEU A 72 -7.57 -0.37 15.84
N ASP A 73 -7.93 0.76 16.43
CA ASP A 73 -7.97 2.05 15.72
C ASP A 73 -6.57 2.47 15.27
N LEU A 74 -5.57 2.37 16.16
CA LEU A 74 -4.17 2.61 15.82
C LEU A 74 -3.68 1.64 14.73
N PHE A 75 -4.05 0.36 14.82
CA PHE A 75 -3.69 -0.64 13.82
C PHE A 75 -4.29 -0.34 12.43
N ILE A 76 -5.52 0.15 12.37
CA ILE A 76 -6.19 0.54 11.11
C ILE A 76 -5.57 1.82 10.54
N ILE A 77 -5.18 2.78 11.39
CA ILE A 77 -4.55 4.04 10.97
C ILE A 77 -3.13 3.81 10.44
N ASP A 78 -2.35 2.96 11.11
CA ASP A 78 -0.92 2.78 10.84
C ASP A 78 -0.63 1.93 9.59
N LEU A 79 -1.59 1.16 9.09
CA LEU A 79 -1.38 0.17 8.03
C LEU A 79 -2.35 0.37 6.85
N PRO A 80 -1.86 0.43 5.60
CA PRO A 80 -2.72 0.55 4.43
C PRO A 80 -3.54 -0.74 4.20
N GLU A 81 -4.73 -0.59 3.61
CA GLU A 81 -5.68 -1.68 3.38
C GLU A 81 -5.09 -2.84 2.55
N SER A 82 -4.29 -2.50 1.53
CA SER A 82 -3.59 -3.49 0.69
C SER A 82 -2.66 -4.39 1.50
N TYR A 83 -2.00 -3.84 2.53
CA TYR A 83 -1.12 -4.59 3.40
C TYR A 83 -1.90 -5.50 4.34
N MET A 84 -2.99 -5.00 4.93
CA MET A 84 -3.86 -5.79 5.79
C MET A 84 -4.43 -7.00 5.05
N ALA A 85 -4.86 -6.82 3.80
CA ALA A 85 -5.33 -7.91 2.95
C ALA A 85 -4.25 -8.96 2.68
N MET A 86 -3.01 -8.54 2.38
CA MET A 86 -1.89 -9.44 2.16
C MET A 86 -1.50 -10.19 3.44
N ARG A 87 -1.49 -9.52 4.59
CA ARG A 87 -1.17 -10.15 5.87
C ARG A 87 -2.23 -11.15 6.30
N LYS A 88 -3.50 -10.84 6.07
CA LYS A 88 -4.61 -11.78 6.28
C LYS A 88 -4.42 -13.05 5.46
N LEU A 89 -4.14 -12.92 4.15
CA LEU A 89 -3.88 -14.07 3.28
C LEU A 89 -2.71 -14.95 3.74
N GLN A 90 -1.64 -14.34 4.26
CA GLN A 90 -0.52 -15.09 4.83
C GLN A 90 -0.94 -15.92 6.05
N VAL A 91 -1.69 -15.32 6.97
CA VAL A 91 -2.20 -16.00 8.18
C VAL A 91 -3.18 -17.11 7.78
N ASP A 92 -4.08 -16.86 6.82
CA ASP A 92 -5.02 -17.86 6.31
C ASP A 92 -4.27 -19.10 5.75
N ILE A 93 -3.16 -18.89 5.01
CA ILE A 93 -2.33 -19.97 4.48
C ILE A 93 -1.61 -20.73 5.61
N GLU A 94 -1.09 -20.03 6.62
CA GLU A 94 -0.45 -20.64 7.79
C GLU A 94 -1.42 -21.54 8.55
N GLU A 95 -2.64 -21.08 8.78
CA GLU A 95 -3.68 -21.86 9.44
C GLU A 95 -4.17 -23.04 8.58
N LEU A 96 -4.26 -22.89 7.27
CA LEU A 96 -4.54 -24.00 6.34
C LEU A 96 -3.42 -25.05 6.37
N MET A 97 -2.16 -24.65 6.49
CA MET A 97 -1.04 -25.57 6.66
C MET A 97 -1.12 -26.35 7.98
N GLU A 98 -1.56 -25.72 9.07
CA GLU A 98 -1.84 -26.44 10.32
C GLU A 98 -3.06 -27.35 10.20
N PHE A 99 -4.13 -26.88 9.56
CA PHE A 99 -5.35 -27.64 9.40
C PHE A 99 -5.12 -28.91 8.56
N THR A 100 -4.33 -28.81 7.48
CA THR A 100 -3.94 -29.96 6.67
C THR A 100 -3.08 -30.95 7.43
N LYS A 101 -2.17 -30.51 8.32
CA LYS A 101 -1.41 -31.40 9.23
C LYS A 101 -2.34 -32.18 10.13
N LEU A 102 -3.27 -31.48 10.77
CA LEU A 102 -4.24 -32.10 11.66
C LEU A 102 -5.11 -33.10 10.89
N LEU A 103 -5.65 -32.73 9.71
CA LEU A 103 -6.38 -33.66 8.85
C LEU A 103 -5.59 -34.92 8.53
N TYR A 104 -4.29 -34.78 8.19
CA TYR A 104 -3.41 -35.91 7.94
C TYR A 104 -3.19 -36.77 9.19
N GLU A 105 -3.03 -36.15 10.37
CA GLU A 105 -2.97 -36.86 11.64
C GLU A 105 -4.24 -37.67 11.91
N LYS A 106 -5.45 -37.15 11.60
CA LYS A 106 -6.72 -37.92 11.71
C LYS A 106 -6.72 -39.23 10.94
N PHE A 107 -6.08 -39.24 9.77
CA PHE A 107 -6.02 -40.41 8.91
C PHE A 107 -5.09 -41.48 9.49
N HIS A 108 -4.20 -41.12 10.42
CA HIS A 108 -3.24 -41.99 11.07
C HIS A 108 -3.57 -42.29 12.55
N SER A 109 -4.27 -41.40 13.25
CA SER A 109 -4.68 -41.51 14.65
C SER A 109 -6.09 -40.94 14.86
N TYR A 110 -6.84 -41.46 15.84
CA TYR A 110 -8.14 -40.91 16.23
C TYR A 110 -7.99 -39.62 17.07
N ASP A 111 -7.34 -38.59 16.52
CA ASP A 111 -7.16 -37.32 17.24
C ASP A 111 -8.44 -36.45 17.19
N THR A 112 -8.91 -36.02 18.37
CA THR A 112 -10.14 -35.23 18.54
C THR A 112 -9.91 -33.72 18.30
N LYS A 113 -8.66 -33.27 18.18
CA LYS A 113 -8.29 -31.87 17.99
C LYS A 113 -8.89 -31.23 16.73
N ILE A 114 -9.06 -32.00 15.66
CA ILE A 114 -9.63 -31.50 14.40
C ILE A 114 -11.11 -31.20 14.57
N ALA A 115 -11.84 -32.05 15.28
CA ALA A 115 -13.25 -31.83 15.54
C ALA A 115 -13.46 -30.53 16.33
N LYS A 116 -12.56 -30.24 17.29
CA LYS A 116 -12.56 -28.98 18.04
C LYS A 116 -12.26 -27.76 17.14
N LYS A 117 -11.16 -27.77 16.36
CA LYS A 117 -10.82 -26.66 15.45
C LYS A 117 -11.90 -26.42 14.39
N LEU A 118 -12.47 -27.49 13.82
CA LEU A 118 -13.53 -27.40 12.81
C LEU A 118 -14.84 -26.85 13.41
N HIS A 119 -15.20 -27.29 14.61
CA HIS A 119 -16.36 -26.76 15.32
C HIS A 119 -16.16 -25.28 15.72
N SER A 120 -14.95 -24.88 16.10
CA SER A 120 -14.61 -23.49 16.35
C SER A 120 -14.71 -22.63 15.09
N ALA A 121 -14.19 -23.11 13.95
CA ALA A 121 -14.28 -22.41 12.67
C ALA A 121 -15.73 -22.28 12.17
N LEU A 122 -16.55 -23.32 12.31
CA LEU A 122 -17.98 -23.27 11.98
C LEU A 122 -18.71 -22.23 12.83
N LYS A 123 -18.44 -22.17 14.13
CA LYS A 123 -19.02 -21.15 15.02
C LYS A 123 -18.63 -19.72 14.64
N LEU A 124 -17.45 -19.53 14.04
CA LEU A 124 -17.01 -18.22 13.55
C LEU A 124 -17.71 -17.83 12.23
N LEU A 125 -18.13 -18.82 11.45
CA LEU A 125 -18.86 -18.60 10.20
C LEU A 125 -20.26 -18.02 10.47
N ASP A 126 -20.91 -18.48 11.55
CA ASP A 126 -22.22 -18.00 12.01
C ASP A 126 -22.10 -16.74 12.91
N PHE A 127 -20.88 -16.35 13.28
CA PHE A 127 -20.63 -15.25 14.21
C PHE A 127 -21.13 -13.88 13.72
N PRO A 128 -21.02 -13.50 12.43
CA PRO A 128 -21.56 -12.24 11.95
C PRO A 128 -23.09 -12.14 12.13
N GLU A 129 -23.83 -13.21 11.81
CA GLU A 129 -25.28 -13.24 12.00
C GLU A 129 -25.65 -13.19 13.49
N PHE A 130 -24.90 -13.89 14.34
CA PHE A 130 -25.06 -13.83 15.79
C PHE A 130 -24.78 -12.41 16.34
N MET A 131 -23.74 -11.73 15.86
CA MET A 131 -23.43 -10.36 16.27
C MET A 131 -24.48 -9.36 15.77
N GLN A 132 -24.97 -9.54 14.55
CA GLN A 132 -26.05 -8.72 13.97
C GLN A 132 -27.33 -8.84 14.80
N THR A 133 -27.70 -10.06 15.18
CA THR A 133 -28.89 -10.32 16.01
C THR A 133 -28.72 -9.77 17.42
N GLN A 134 -27.54 -9.88 18.04
CA GLN A 134 -27.26 -9.25 19.33
C GLN A 134 -27.28 -7.72 19.26
N LEU A 135 -26.71 -7.11 18.22
CA LEU A 135 -26.75 -5.67 18.00
C LEU A 135 -28.18 -5.17 17.88
N ASN A 136 -29.00 -5.82 17.05
CA ASN A 136 -30.42 -5.48 16.90
C ASN A 136 -31.18 -5.63 18.22
N TRP A 137 -30.88 -6.67 19.01
CA TRP A 137 -31.50 -6.86 20.33
C TRP A 137 -31.10 -5.75 21.32
N ASN A 138 -29.83 -5.36 21.35
CA ASN A 138 -29.34 -4.25 22.18
C ASN A 138 -29.95 -2.91 21.75
N ALA A 139 -30.00 -2.63 20.45
CA ALA A 139 -30.60 -1.41 19.91
C ALA A 139 -32.09 -1.30 20.29
N ASN A 140 -32.85 -2.39 20.15
CA ASN A 140 -34.25 -2.44 20.56
C ASN A 140 -34.42 -2.22 22.07
N LYS A 141 -33.52 -2.78 22.88
CA LYS A 141 -33.52 -2.61 24.34
C LYS A 141 -33.17 -1.18 24.74
N GLU A 142 -32.22 -0.53 24.07
CA GLU A 142 -31.92 0.89 24.26
C GLU A 142 -33.10 1.78 23.86
N GLU A 143 -33.76 1.50 22.74
CA GLU A 143 -34.94 2.24 22.30
C GLU A 143 -36.09 2.09 23.31
N GLU A 144 -36.31 0.89 23.84
CA GLU A 144 -37.26 0.66 24.94
C GLU A 144 -36.88 1.43 26.22
N LEU A 145 -35.60 1.43 26.60
CA LEU A 145 -35.12 2.18 27.76
C LEU A 145 -35.32 3.68 27.55
N TYR A 146 -35.04 4.20 26.37
CA TYR A 146 -35.25 5.60 26.00
C TYR A 146 -36.73 5.98 26.04
N LYS A 147 -37.61 5.14 25.49
CA LYS A 147 -39.07 5.29 25.60
C LYS A 147 -39.53 5.27 27.06
N ARG A 148 -38.99 4.38 27.90
CA ARG A 148 -39.30 4.32 29.34
C ARG A 148 -38.78 5.55 30.10
N LEU A 149 -37.61 6.07 29.74
CA LEU A 149 -37.03 7.29 30.32
C LEU A 149 -37.85 8.52 29.95
N GLN A 150 -38.18 8.69 28.66
CA GLN A 150 -39.03 9.78 28.19
C GLN A 150 -40.43 9.73 28.82
N THR A 151 -41.05 8.55 28.91
CA THR A 151 -42.37 8.40 29.53
C THR A 151 -42.35 8.64 31.05
N LYS A 152 -41.28 8.23 31.75
CA LYS A 152 -41.09 8.53 33.18
C LYS A 152 -40.77 10.01 33.44
N ASP A 153 -39.92 10.63 32.63
CA ASP A 153 -39.54 12.04 32.79
C ASP A 153 -40.69 12.99 32.41
N TYR A 154 -41.44 12.70 31.36
CA TYR A 154 -42.58 13.52 30.94
C TYR A 154 -43.76 13.40 31.92
N ARG A 155 -44.11 12.18 32.35
CA ARG A 155 -45.20 11.99 33.32
C ARG A 155 -44.82 12.50 34.71
N SER A 156 -43.61 12.24 35.20
CA SER A 156 -43.22 12.71 36.54
C SER A 156 -43.06 14.23 36.61
N LYS A 157 -42.37 14.87 35.66
CA LYS A 157 -42.18 16.33 35.69
C LYS A 157 -43.48 17.09 35.47
N LEU A 158 -44.36 16.64 34.56
CA LEU A 158 -45.62 17.34 34.30
C LEU A 158 -46.61 17.19 35.46
N LEU A 159 -46.83 15.98 36.01
CA LEU A 159 -47.74 15.77 37.15
C LEU A 159 -47.22 16.38 38.45
N LEU A 160 -45.91 16.34 38.73
CA LEU A 160 -45.33 17.01 39.90
C LEU A 160 -45.34 18.53 39.75
N GLN A 161 -45.10 19.08 38.55
CA GLN A 161 -45.19 20.53 38.35
C GLN A 161 -46.62 21.03 38.39
N THR A 162 -47.59 20.33 37.79
CA THR A 162 -49.00 20.76 37.83
C THR A 162 -49.60 20.61 39.22
N SER A 163 -49.34 19.49 39.93
CA SER A 163 -49.81 19.32 41.31
C SER A 163 -49.15 20.29 42.29
N ARG A 164 -47.84 20.58 42.15
CA ARG A 164 -47.18 21.61 42.98
C ARG A 164 -47.70 23.00 42.66
N LYS A 165 -47.90 23.35 41.38
CA LYS A 165 -48.46 24.66 40.98
C LYS A 165 -49.91 24.80 41.46
N LEU A 166 -50.74 23.77 41.34
CA LEU A 166 -52.12 23.75 41.86
C LEU A 166 -52.16 23.85 43.38
N ASN A 167 -51.35 23.08 44.11
CA ASN A 167 -51.29 23.17 45.57
C ASN A 167 -50.73 24.51 46.05
N ILE A 168 -49.77 25.11 45.33
CA ILE A 168 -49.27 26.46 45.62
C ILE A 168 -50.35 27.51 45.33
N LEU A 169 -51.09 27.39 44.22
CA LEU A 169 -52.19 28.29 43.87
C LEU A 169 -53.37 28.17 44.85
N GLU A 170 -53.77 26.96 45.22
CA GLU A 170 -54.79 26.72 46.24
C GLU A 170 -54.35 27.24 47.60
N ARG A 171 -53.07 27.07 47.96
CA ARG A 171 -52.50 27.65 49.19
C ARG A 171 -52.47 29.18 49.14
N ILE A 172 -52.10 29.79 48.02
CA ILE A 172 -52.14 31.25 47.83
C ILE A 172 -53.57 31.75 47.91
N LEU A 173 -54.53 31.10 47.23
CA LEU A 173 -55.94 31.49 47.22
C LEU A 173 -56.61 31.30 48.59
N SER A 174 -56.26 30.25 49.34
CA SER A 174 -56.78 30.01 50.70
C SER A 174 -56.09 30.85 51.78
N GLN A 175 -54.86 31.33 51.53
CA GLN A 175 -54.14 32.26 52.41
C GLN A 175 -54.39 33.73 52.06
N ASN A 176 -55.01 34.03 50.90
CA ASN A 176 -55.37 35.38 50.46
C ASN A 176 -56.60 35.94 51.20
N ASN A 177 -56.56 35.95 52.54
CA ASN A 177 -57.20 37.02 53.28
C ASN A 177 -56.23 38.21 53.25
N VAL A 178 -56.41 39.09 52.25
CA VAL A 178 -55.79 40.42 52.15
C VAL A 178 -54.28 40.43 52.44
N PHE A 179 -53.46 40.13 51.42
CA PHE A 179 -52.02 40.39 51.52
C PHE A 179 -51.77 41.89 51.71
N ASP A 180 -50.91 42.23 52.67
CA ASP A 180 -50.37 43.56 52.85
C ASP A 180 -49.66 44.00 51.54
N PRO A 181 -50.04 45.12 50.90
CA PRO A 181 -49.44 45.62 49.66
C PRO A 181 -47.91 45.74 49.71
N ILE A 182 -47.33 45.78 50.91
CA ILE A 182 -45.89 45.81 51.13
C ILE A 182 -45.26 44.45 50.83
N GLN A 183 -45.85 43.35 51.31
CA GLN A 183 -45.30 42.01 51.13
C GLN A 183 -45.31 41.56 49.67
N THR A 184 -46.36 41.92 48.92
CA THR A 184 -46.46 41.65 47.48
C THR A 184 -45.40 42.41 46.69
N ARG A 185 -45.13 43.69 47.02
CA ARG A 185 -44.03 44.44 46.41
C ARG A 185 -42.67 43.80 46.67
N TYR A 186 -42.41 43.32 47.88
CA TYR A 186 -41.16 42.63 48.19
C TYR A 186 -40.99 41.33 47.39
N GLN A 187 -42.06 40.53 47.24
CA GLN A 187 -42.01 39.32 46.44
C GLN A 187 -41.81 39.60 44.95
N ILE A 188 -42.48 40.61 44.40
CA ILE A 188 -42.28 41.03 43.01
C ILE A 188 -40.83 41.45 42.79
N ARG A 189 -40.30 42.34 43.65
CA ARG A 189 -38.93 42.83 43.53
C ARG A 189 -37.87 41.75 43.70
N TYR A 190 -38.12 40.77 44.57
CA TYR A 190 -37.26 39.59 44.72
C TYR A 190 -37.25 38.74 43.45
N ASN A 191 -38.41 38.51 42.84
CA ASN A 191 -38.51 37.75 41.60
C ASN A 191 -37.86 38.50 40.42
N GLU A 192 -38.05 39.82 40.32
CA GLU A 192 -37.37 40.67 39.34
C GLU A 192 -35.85 40.57 39.49
N SER A 193 -35.32 40.68 40.72
CA SER A 193 -33.89 40.52 40.97
C SER A 193 -33.35 39.14 40.59
N LEU A 194 -34.15 38.07 40.73
CA LEU A 194 -33.74 36.74 40.28
C LEU A 194 -33.69 36.66 38.76
N VAL A 195 -34.66 37.25 38.06
CA VAL A 195 -34.68 37.32 36.60
C VAL A 195 -33.45 38.06 36.10
N ASP A 196 -33.12 39.22 36.66
CA ASP A 196 -31.93 40.00 36.30
C ASP A 196 -30.64 39.18 36.48
N GLN A 197 -30.51 38.45 37.60
CA GLN A 197 -29.36 37.56 37.83
C GLN A 197 -29.27 36.42 36.80
N TYR A 198 -30.42 35.87 36.39
CA TYR A 198 -30.45 34.84 35.35
C TYR A 198 -30.08 35.40 33.98
N GLU A 199 -30.54 36.60 33.64
CA GLU A 199 -30.19 37.29 32.39
C GLU A 199 -28.69 37.60 32.33
N ASP A 200 -28.11 38.09 33.43
CA ASP A 200 -26.67 38.32 33.55
C ASP A 200 -25.87 37.03 33.37
N SER A 201 -26.28 35.95 34.04
CA SER A 201 -25.65 34.63 33.92
C SER A 201 -25.70 34.11 32.47
N LEU A 202 -26.86 34.25 31.82
CA LEU A 202 -27.04 33.86 30.43
C LEU A 202 -26.14 34.70 29.49
N SER A 203 -26.07 36.00 29.70
CA SER A 203 -25.21 36.93 28.95
C SER A 203 -23.73 36.56 29.08
N VAL A 204 -23.28 36.16 30.28
CA VAL A 204 -21.91 35.68 30.50
C VAL A 204 -21.63 34.41 29.69
N GLU A 205 -22.53 33.44 29.70
CA GLU A 205 -22.37 32.20 28.92
C GLU A 205 -22.44 32.44 27.41
N GLN A 206 -23.31 33.32 26.94
CA GLN A 206 -23.36 33.76 25.55
C GLN A 206 -22.06 34.44 25.11
N ASN A 207 -21.46 35.25 25.99
CA ASN A 207 -20.18 35.89 25.69
C ASN A 207 -19.01 34.89 25.69
N LYS A 208 -19.03 33.85 26.53
CA LYS A 208 -18.03 32.77 26.51
C LYS A 208 -18.11 32.00 25.19
N THR A 209 -19.30 31.52 24.82
CA THR A 209 -19.52 30.80 23.56
C THR A 209 -19.15 31.65 22.34
N LYS A 210 -19.46 32.95 22.34
CA LYS A 210 -19.05 33.86 21.27
C LYS A 210 -17.52 33.98 21.14
N LYS A 211 -16.80 34.10 22.27
CA LYS A 211 -15.33 34.13 22.26
C LYS A 211 -14.72 32.82 21.74
N GLU A 212 -15.34 31.69 22.05
CA GLU A 212 -14.91 30.39 21.52
C GLU A 212 -15.11 30.32 20.00
N ILE A 213 -16.26 30.77 19.49
CA ILE A 213 -16.52 30.87 18.05
C ILE A 213 -15.48 31.76 17.36
N ASP A 214 -15.19 32.94 17.92
CA ASP A 214 -14.19 33.85 17.36
C ASP A 214 -12.78 33.22 17.34
N ARG A 215 -12.42 32.47 18.39
CA ARG A 215 -11.15 31.73 18.44
C ARG A 215 -11.07 30.64 17.37
N TYR A 216 -12.15 29.86 17.17
CA TYR A 216 -12.18 28.83 16.14
C TYR A 216 -12.14 29.43 14.73
N ASN A 217 -12.82 30.55 14.50
CA ASN A 217 -12.75 31.26 13.23
C ASN A 217 -11.33 31.73 12.89
N GLU A 218 -10.59 32.22 13.88
CA GLU A 218 -9.20 32.63 13.67
C GLU A 218 -8.28 31.44 13.40
N LEU A 219 -8.45 30.33 14.13
CA LEU A 219 -7.72 29.08 13.85
C LEU A 219 -7.99 28.58 12.43
N MET A 220 -9.24 28.62 11.98
CA MET A 220 -9.62 28.21 10.63
C MET A 220 -8.97 29.10 9.55
N ARG A 221 -8.84 30.41 9.79
CA ARG A 221 -8.13 31.32 8.86
C ARG A 221 -6.64 30.97 8.77
N ILE A 222 -6.00 30.70 9.91
CA ILE A 222 -4.59 30.31 9.97
C ILE A 222 -4.38 28.98 9.23
N GLU A 223 -5.23 27.98 9.48
CA GLU A 223 -5.16 26.68 8.82
C GLU A 223 -5.33 26.82 7.30
N LYS A 224 -6.30 27.62 6.86
CA LYS A 224 -6.50 27.92 5.44
C LYS A 224 -5.23 28.52 4.83
N TYR A 225 -4.66 29.54 5.46
CA TYR A 225 -3.41 30.16 4.98
C TYR A 225 -2.25 29.15 4.90
N CYS A 226 -2.05 28.35 5.96
CA CYS A 226 -1.03 27.31 5.98
C CYS A 226 -1.22 26.28 4.86
N SER A 227 -2.47 25.85 4.61
CA SER A 227 -2.77 24.91 3.54
C SER A 227 -2.50 25.50 2.15
N GLU A 228 -2.81 26.79 1.93
CA GLU A 228 -2.47 27.48 0.68
C GLU A 228 -0.95 27.56 0.48
N CYS A 229 -0.20 27.85 1.54
CA CYS A 229 1.28 27.85 1.48
C CYS A 229 1.86 26.47 1.15
N THR A 230 1.35 25.39 1.76
CA THR A 230 1.86 24.04 1.50
C THR A 230 1.54 23.59 0.08
N VAL A 231 0.33 23.88 -0.41
CA VAL A 231 -0.06 23.60 -1.79
C VAL A 231 0.85 24.34 -2.77
N ASN A 232 1.12 25.63 -2.53
CA ASN A 232 2.03 26.40 -3.37
C ASN A 232 3.47 25.84 -3.36
N ALA A 233 3.96 25.39 -2.22
CA ALA A 233 5.27 24.75 -2.11
C ALA A 233 5.34 23.45 -2.93
N LEU A 234 4.31 22.60 -2.84
CA LEU A 234 4.22 21.35 -3.61
C LEU A 234 4.15 21.61 -5.12
N TYR A 235 3.40 22.63 -5.56
CA TYR A 235 3.39 23.02 -6.98
C TYR A 235 4.75 23.53 -7.45
N ALA A 236 5.45 24.31 -6.62
CA ALA A 236 6.79 24.78 -6.93
C ALA A 236 7.79 23.62 -7.06
N GLU A 237 7.76 22.63 -6.16
CA GLU A 237 8.58 21.42 -6.27
C GLU A 237 8.23 20.59 -7.50
N THR A 238 6.95 20.40 -7.78
CA THR A 238 6.48 19.69 -8.97
C THR A 238 7.02 20.34 -10.25
N ASN A 239 6.99 21.67 -10.34
CA ASN A 239 7.53 22.40 -11.48
C ASN A 239 9.06 22.28 -11.58
N LYS A 240 9.79 22.23 -10.45
CA LYS A 240 11.23 21.92 -10.44
C LYS A 240 11.52 20.51 -10.98
N TYR A 241 10.71 19.51 -10.62
CA TYR A 241 10.88 18.16 -11.16
C TYR A 241 10.55 18.08 -12.64
N LYS A 242 9.48 18.74 -13.11
CA LYS A 242 9.14 18.83 -14.54
C LYS A 242 10.29 19.42 -15.35
N THR A 243 10.77 20.59 -14.96
CA THR A 243 11.91 21.25 -15.65
C THR A 243 13.17 20.39 -15.63
N ARG A 244 13.43 19.65 -14.55
CA ARG A 244 14.55 18.70 -14.48
C ARG A 244 14.39 17.52 -15.43
N ILE A 245 13.17 16.96 -15.55
CA ILE A 245 12.88 15.88 -16.50
C ILE A 245 13.09 16.38 -17.93
N ASP A 246 12.56 17.56 -18.26
CA ASP A 246 12.72 18.16 -19.59
C ASP A 246 14.21 18.37 -19.93
N HIS A 247 14.98 18.87 -18.96
CA HIS A 247 16.42 19.06 -19.14
C HIS A 247 17.17 17.74 -19.36
N LEU A 248 16.86 16.71 -18.57
CA LEU A 248 17.46 15.37 -18.73
C LEU A 248 17.03 14.71 -20.05
N GLY A 249 15.79 14.91 -20.48
CA GLY A 249 15.29 14.46 -21.78
C GLY A 249 16.09 15.07 -22.92
N ALA A 250 16.27 16.39 -22.92
CA ALA A 250 17.06 17.09 -23.93
C ALA A 250 18.55 16.65 -23.92
N GLN A 251 19.13 16.39 -22.73
CA GLN A 251 20.49 15.84 -22.64
C GLN A 251 20.58 14.44 -23.25
N TYR A 252 19.63 13.57 -22.92
CA TYR A 252 19.59 12.21 -23.43
C TYR A 252 19.44 12.16 -24.95
N GLU A 253 18.53 12.97 -25.52
CA GLU A 253 18.36 13.09 -26.97
C GLU A 253 19.66 13.51 -27.66
N LYS A 254 20.35 14.51 -27.11
CA LYS A 254 21.63 14.98 -27.65
C LYS A 254 22.72 13.90 -27.61
N GLU A 255 22.82 13.17 -26.51
CA GLU A 255 23.78 12.06 -26.38
C GLU A 255 23.43 10.90 -27.33
N TYR A 256 22.15 10.59 -27.45
CA TYR A 256 21.64 9.57 -28.36
C TYR A 256 21.94 9.90 -29.82
N GLU A 257 21.68 11.14 -30.25
CA GLU A 257 22.04 11.64 -31.58
C GLU A 257 23.54 11.57 -31.83
N ALA A 258 24.37 11.96 -30.85
CA ALA A 258 25.82 11.90 -30.97
C ALA A 258 26.32 10.46 -31.20
N VAL A 259 25.78 9.49 -30.44
CA VAL A 259 26.11 8.07 -30.60
C VAL A 259 25.63 7.54 -31.95
N ASN A 260 24.40 7.87 -32.36
CA ASN A 260 23.87 7.47 -33.67
C ASN A 260 24.70 8.03 -34.83
N ASN A 261 25.13 9.29 -34.75
CA ASN A 261 26.00 9.91 -35.74
C ASN A 261 27.36 9.20 -35.82
N GLN A 262 27.97 8.88 -34.67
CA GLN A 262 29.21 8.10 -34.64
C GLN A 262 29.04 6.70 -35.24
N LEU A 263 27.90 6.06 -34.97
CA LEU A 263 27.59 4.72 -35.49
C LEU A 263 27.37 4.77 -37.00
N ALA A 264 26.66 5.76 -37.51
CA ALA A 264 26.48 6.01 -38.94
C ALA A 264 27.83 6.24 -39.64
N PHE A 265 28.71 7.06 -39.06
CA PHE A 265 30.05 7.30 -39.59
C PHE A 265 30.89 6.01 -39.64
N LYS A 266 30.88 5.21 -38.56
CA LYS A 266 31.58 3.92 -38.53
C LYS A 266 31.04 2.95 -39.58
N ARG A 267 29.71 2.85 -39.73
CA ARG A 267 29.07 2.03 -40.78
C ARG A 267 29.53 2.45 -42.18
N ALA A 268 29.54 3.75 -42.47
CA ALA A 268 30.01 4.26 -43.76
C ALA A 268 31.49 3.90 -44.01
N ASN A 269 32.35 3.99 -43.00
CA ASN A 269 33.76 3.59 -43.13
C ASN A 269 33.93 2.08 -43.34
N PHE A 270 33.16 1.25 -42.64
CA PHE A 270 33.16 -0.20 -42.87
C PHE A 270 32.76 -0.54 -44.30
N GLU A 271 31.74 0.13 -44.84
CA GLU A 271 31.31 -0.10 -46.21
C GLU A 271 32.38 0.35 -47.23
N ARG A 272 33.05 1.48 -47.00
CA ARG A 272 34.21 1.89 -47.81
C ARG A 272 35.33 0.86 -47.79
N MET A 273 35.69 0.35 -46.61
CA MET A 273 36.70 -0.69 -46.46
C MET A 273 36.29 -2.00 -47.14
N ARG A 274 35.01 -2.35 -47.09
CA ARG A 274 34.46 -3.51 -47.79
C ARG A 274 34.59 -3.39 -49.31
N VAL A 275 34.27 -2.23 -49.87
CA VAL A 275 34.43 -1.94 -51.31
C VAL A 275 35.91 -1.92 -51.72
N GLN A 276 36.78 -1.34 -50.90
CA GLN A 276 38.23 -1.38 -51.16
C GLN A 276 38.76 -2.81 -51.13
N ARG A 277 38.30 -3.62 -50.17
CA ARG A 277 38.68 -5.02 -50.08
C ARG A 277 38.23 -5.81 -51.31
N SER A 278 36.99 -5.66 -51.77
CA SER A 278 36.51 -6.34 -52.98
C SER A 278 37.31 -5.92 -54.21
N PHE A 279 37.64 -4.63 -54.34
CA PHE A 279 38.49 -4.14 -55.43
C PHE A 279 39.89 -4.78 -55.42
N LEU A 280 40.55 -4.81 -54.24
CA LEU A 280 41.87 -5.43 -54.11
C LEU A 280 41.83 -6.94 -54.34
N GLU A 281 40.76 -7.63 -53.91
CA GLU A 281 40.55 -9.05 -54.20
C GLU A 281 40.45 -9.31 -55.71
N GLU A 282 39.70 -8.47 -56.45
CA GLU A 282 39.64 -8.52 -57.91
C GLU A 282 41.01 -8.23 -58.57
N GLU A 283 41.75 -7.24 -58.06
CA GLU A 283 43.08 -6.87 -58.57
C GLU A 283 44.10 -8.00 -58.35
N ILE A 284 44.05 -8.68 -57.21
CA ILE A 284 44.87 -9.88 -56.94
C ILE A 284 44.55 -10.99 -57.93
N VAL A 285 43.27 -11.20 -58.27
CA VAL A 285 42.87 -12.19 -59.28
C VAL A 285 43.43 -11.81 -60.65
N ARG A 286 43.31 -10.54 -61.06
CA ARG A 286 43.91 -10.05 -62.32
C ARG A 286 45.41 -10.24 -62.36
N PHE A 287 46.14 -9.86 -61.30
CA PHE A 287 47.58 -10.05 -61.24
C PHE A 287 47.99 -11.53 -61.27
N ARG A 288 47.20 -12.42 -60.65
CA ARG A 288 47.44 -13.87 -60.75
C ARG A 288 47.29 -14.34 -62.20
N GLU A 289 46.23 -13.94 -62.88
CA GLU A 289 46.01 -14.26 -64.30
C GLU A 289 47.09 -13.69 -65.22
N GLU A 290 47.59 -12.49 -64.92
CA GLU A 290 48.65 -11.82 -65.69
C GLU A 290 50.02 -12.47 -65.43
N ILE A 291 50.31 -12.90 -64.20
CA ILE A 291 51.51 -13.70 -63.88
C ILE A 291 51.46 -15.06 -64.59
N VAL A 292 50.30 -15.72 -64.65
CA VAL A 292 50.15 -16.97 -65.40
C VAL A 292 50.42 -16.72 -66.89
N ARG A 293 49.81 -15.69 -67.49
CA ARG A 293 50.05 -15.31 -68.89
C ARG A 293 51.51 -14.97 -69.17
N PHE A 294 52.16 -14.20 -68.29
CA PHE A 294 53.57 -13.82 -68.44
C PHE A 294 54.52 -15.03 -68.30
N ARG A 295 54.17 -16.01 -67.46
CA ARG A 295 54.91 -17.29 -67.39
C ARG A 295 54.77 -18.07 -68.69
N GLU A 296 53.57 -18.16 -69.23
CA GLU A 296 53.30 -18.84 -70.51
C GLU A 296 53.98 -18.16 -71.72
N GLU A 297 54.14 -16.83 -71.69
CA GLU A 297 54.87 -16.08 -72.72
C GLU A 297 56.40 -16.18 -72.60
N ASN A 298 56.94 -16.21 -71.37
CA ASN A 298 58.40 -16.37 -71.17
C ASN A 298 58.89 -17.81 -71.36
N ASP A 299 58.02 -18.81 -71.32
CA ASP A 299 58.36 -20.18 -71.71
C ASP A 299 58.55 -20.35 -73.24
N LYS A 300 58.39 -19.27 -74.03
CA LYS A 300 58.62 -19.26 -75.49
C LYS A 300 59.85 -18.46 -75.96
N VAL A 301 60.68 -17.90 -75.08
CA VAL A 301 61.91 -17.14 -75.47
C VAL A 301 63.12 -17.54 -74.59
N PRO A 302 64.34 -17.79 -75.16
CA PRO A 302 65.51 -18.16 -74.37
C PRO A 302 66.03 -17.00 -73.52
N ARG A 303 66.36 -17.28 -72.24
CA ARG A 303 66.93 -16.34 -71.28
C ARG A 303 68.26 -15.74 -71.75
N VAL A 304 68.33 -14.41 -71.84
CA VAL A 304 69.59 -13.64 -71.76
C VAL A 304 69.58 -12.88 -70.44
N TYR A 305 70.55 -13.15 -69.56
CA TYR A 305 70.71 -12.48 -68.28
C TYR A 305 71.42 -11.12 -68.45
N PRO A 306 70.91 -10.03 -67.85
CA PRO A 306 71.74 -8.88 -67.51
C PRO A 306 72.05 -8.81 -66.01
N LYS A 307 73.25 -8.31 -65.74
CA LYS A 307 73.98 -8.21 -64.47
C LYS A 307 73.24 -7.50 -63.33
N GLU A 308 73.61 -7.91 -62.12
CA GLU A 308 73.29 -7.34 -60.82
C GLU A 308 73.37 -5.81 -60.77
N ILE A 309 72.30 -5.17 -60.26
CA ILE A 309 72.31 -3.78 -59.79
C ILE A 309 72.05 -3.79 -58.29
N LYS A 310 73.04 -3.27 -57.53
CA LYS A 310 73.05 -3.17 -56.06
C LYS A 310 71.90 -2.29 -55.52
N PRO A 311 71.40 -2.55 -54.29
CA PRO A 311 70.33 -1.76 -53.69
C PRO A 311 70.85 -0.38 -53.23
N LYS A 312 70.25 0.70 -53.76
CA LYS A 312 70.37 2.04 -53.18
C LYS A 312 69.36 2.18 -52.03
N LYS A 313 69.88 2.44 -50.83
CA LYS A 313 69.13 2.89 -49.65
C LYS A 313 68.35 4.16 -49.99
N ALA A 314 67.04 4.19 -49.69
CA ALA A 314 66.25 5.41 -49.67
C ALA A 314 65.47 5.55 -48.35
N LYS A 315 66.00 6.50 -47.57
CA LYS A 315 65.49 7.29 -46.42
C LYS A 315 64.06 7.05 -45.91
N LYS A 316 64.01 6.88 -44.58
CA LYS A 316 62.91 7.29 -43.67
C LYS A 316 62.29 8.63 -44.10
N GLN A 317 60.96 8.67 -44.18
CA GLN A 317 60.19 9.85 -43.81
C GLN A 317 59.15 9.44 -42.78
N GLN A 318 59.44 9.81 -41.53
CA GLN A 318 58.42 10.00 -40.50
C GLN A 318 57.51 11.13 -40.98
N LYS A 319 56.21 10.85 -41.13
CA LYS A 319 55.19 11.90 -41.03
C LYS A 319 54.48 11.70 -39.70
N ASN A 320 54.85 12.57 -38.77
CA ASN A 320 54.04 12.94 -37.63
C ASN A 320 52.71 13.48 -38.15
N THR A 321 51.61 12.90 -37.69
CA THR A 321 50.35 13.64 -37.53
C THR A 321 49.88 13.35 -36.12
N GLU A 322 50.10 14.35 -35.27
CA GLU A 322 49.58 14.46 -33.92
C GLU A 322 48.06 14.29 -33.93
N SER A 323 47.57 13.37 -33.12
CA SER A 323 46.17 13.31 -32.70
C SER A 323 46.09 13.89 -31.29
N PRO A 324 45.47 15.08 -31.09
CA PRO A 324 45.31 15.64 -29.76
C PRO A 324 44.13 14.97 -29.07
N PHE A 325 44.42 14.11 -28.09
CA PHE A 325 43.48 13.80 -27.02
C PHE A 325 43.63 14.87 -25.92
N PRO A 326 42.58 15.60 -25.53
CA PRO A 326 42.60 16.34 -24.28
C PRO A 326 42.23 15.38 -23.13
N SER A 327 43.24 15.05 -22.31
CA SER A 327 43.06 14.52 -20.97
C SER A 327 42.70 15.66 -20.01
N GLY A 328 41.40 15.81 -19.74
CA GLY A 328 40.87 16.73 -18.74
C GLY A 328 40.91 16.10 -17.34
N LYS A 329 41.78 16.65 -16.50
CA LYS A 329 42.04 16.25 -15.11
C LYS A 329 40.84 16.44 -14.18
N THR A 330 40.69 15.48 -13.28
CA THR A 330 40.08 15.62 -11.97
C THR A 330 40.64 16.84 -11.22
N LYS A 331 39.76 17.66 -10.65
CA LYS A 331 40.06 18.52 -9.51
C LYS A 331 39.00 18.34 -8.43
N LYS A 332 39.49 17.91 -7.28
CA LYS A 332 38.84 18.04 -5.96
C LYS A 332 38.54 19.52 -5.68
N LYS A 333 37.31 19.84 -5.32
CA LYS A 333 36.94 20.44 -4.04
C LYS A 333 35.45 20.25 -3.82
#